data_AF-A0A514XD40-F1
#
_entry.id   AF-A0A514XD40-F1
#
_cell.length_a   1.000
_cell.length_b   1.000
_cell.length_c   1.000
_cell.angle_alpha   90.00
_cell.angle_beta   90.00
_cell.angle_gamma   90.00
#
_symmetry.space_group_name_H-M   'P 1'
#
loop_
_entity.id
_entity.type
_entity.pdbx_description
1 polymer ?
#
loop_
_entity_poly.entity_id
_entity_poly.type
_entity_poly.pdbx_seq_one_letter_code
_entity_poly.pdbx_strand_id
1 'polypeptide(L)' 'MAEVLVVTSKVKKLIKEKGGMNTSAETIDVLSKAIEQLCLKGVESAKADGRKTVMARDIVIDHL' A
#
# COMPACT_ATOMS: atom_id res chain seq x y z
N MET A 1 5.57 -12.59 -11.26
CA MET A 1 4.46 -11.62 -11.15
C MET A 1 4.41 -11.21 -9.69
N ALA A 2 4.44 -9.91 -9.40
CA ALA A 2 4.29 -9.43 -8.02
C ALA A 2 2.87 -9.76 -7.53
N GLU A 3 2.72 -10.07 -6.25
CA GLU A 3 1.39 -10.27 -5.67
C GLU A 3 0.64 -8.93 -5.62
N VAL A 4 -0.60 -8.92 -6.10
CA VAL A 4 -1.42 -7.71 -6.12
C VAL A 4 -2.11 -7.56 -4.76
N LEU A 5 -1.65 -6.61 -3.96
CA LEU A 5 -2.17 -6.35 -2.60
C LEU A 5 -3.32 -5.33 -2.57
N VAL A 6 -3.71 -4.80 -3.73
CA VAL A 6 -4.79 -3.80 -3.87
C VAL A 6 -5.96 -4.33 -4.68
N VAL A 7 -7.15 -3.81 -4.40
CA VAL A 7 -8.30 -4.02 -5.28
C VAL A 7 -8.17 -3.11 -6.50
N THR A 8 -7.65 -3.66 -7.60
CA THR A 8 -7.37 -2.95 -8.85
C THR A 8 -8.51 -2.06 -9.34
N SER A 9 -9.76 -2.54 -9.27
CA SER A 9 -10.93 -1.77 -9.70
C SER A 9 -11.18 -0.52 -8.86
N LYS A 10 -10.92 -0.56 -7.56
CA LYS A 10 -11.07 0.60 -6.66
C LYS A 10 -10.00 1.65 -6.93
N VAL A 11 -8.76 1.23 -7.14
CA VAL A 11 -7.64 2.13 -7.48
C VAL A 11 -7.90 2.84 -8.81
N LYS A 12 -8.27 2.08 -9.85
CA LYS A 12 -8.61 2.64 -11.17
C LYS A 12 -9.77 3.62 -11.09
N LYS A 13 -10.82 3.27 -10.34
CA LYS A 13 -11.97 4.14 -10.12
C LYS A 13 -11.56 5.44 -9.43
N LEU A 14 -10.76 5.37 -8.36
CA LEU A 14 -10.25 6.54 -7.63
C LEU A 14 -9.47 7.49 -8.56
N ILE A 15 -8.52 6.97 -9.34
CA ILE A 15 -7.70 7.77 -10.25
C ILE A 15 -8.57 8.43 -11.33
N LYS A 16 -9.54 7.69 -11.88
CA LYS A 16 -10.47 8.22 -12.89
C LYS A 16 -11.41 9.28 -12.32
N GLU A 17 -11.97 9.08 -11.13
CA GLU A 17 -12.89 10.04 -10.51
C GLU A 17 -12.18 11.31 -10.03
N LYS A 18 -10.94 11.21 -9.58
CA LYS A 18 -10.17 12.36 -9.07
C LYS A 18 -9.44 13.13 -10.16
N GLY A 19 -9.01 12.46 -11.24
CA GLY A 19 -8.17 13.08 -12.26
C GLY A 19 -8.61 12.85 -13.71
N GLY A 20 -9.69 12.11 -13.96
CA GLY A 20 -10.13 11.78 -15.33
C GLY A 20 -9.17 10.86 -16.09
N MET A 21 -8.20 10.24 -15.41
CA MET A 21 -7.12 9.48 -16.03
C MET A 21 -7.43 7.98 -16.11
N ASN A 22 -6.85 7.33 -17.13
CA ASN A 22 -6.74 5.88 -17.19
C ASN A 22 -5.49 5.42 -16.39
N THR A 23 -5.47 4.15 -15.99
CA THR A 23 -4.37 3.59 -15.17
C THR A 23 -3.77 2.38 -15.90
N SER A 24 -2.44 2.36 -16.05
CA SER A 24 -1.74 1.22 -16.64
C SER A 24 -1.70 0.02 -15.67
N ALA A 25 -1.42 -1.17 -16.19
CA ALA A 25 -1.28 -2.37 -15.36
C ALA A 25 -0.07 -2.24 -14.42
N GLU A 26 1.06 -1.72 -14.90
CA GLU A 26 2.30 -1.55 -14.13
C GLU A 26 2.13 -0.61 -12.92
N THR A 27 1.24 0.38 -13.00
CA THR A 27 0.91 1.23 -11.84
C THR A 27 0.40 0.40 -10.66
N ILE A 28 -0.38 -0.66 -10.92
CA ILE A 28 -0.92 -1.53 -9.87
C ILE A 28 0.18 -2.34 -9.20
N ASP A 29 1.18 -2.78 -9.97
CA ASP A 29 2.32 -3.51 -9.44
C ASP A 29 3.17 -2.62 -8.51
N VAL A 30 3.40 -1.36 -8.92
CA VAL A 30 4.14 -0.39 -8.10
C VAL A 30 3.40 -0.06 -6.81
N LEU A 31 2.07 0.14 -6.88
CA LEU A 31 1.25 0.38 -5.70
C LEU A 31 1.24 -0.83 -4.74
N SER A 32 1.18 -2.05 -5.29
CA SER A 32 1.24 -3.27 -4.48
C SER A 32 2.59 -3.40 -3.76
N LYS A 33 3.70 -3.10 -4.44
CA LYS A 33 5.04 -3.05 -3.83
C LYS A 33 5.12 -1.99 -2.72
N ALA A 34 4.55 -0.80 -2.93
CA ALA A 34 4.54 0.24 -1.91
C ALA A 34 3.80 -0.21 -0.64
N ILE A 35 2.64 -0.85 -0.79
CA ILE A 35 1.87 -1.41 0.34
C ILE A 35 2.65 -2.52 1.04
N GLU A 36 3.28 -3.42 0.29
CA GLU A 36 4.11 -4.47 0.86
C GLU A 36 5.21 -3.88 1.75
N GLN A 37 5.94 -2.89 1.25
CA GLN A 37 7.01 -2.23 2.02
C GLN A 37 6.48 -1.52 3.27
N LEU A 38 5.32 -0.86 3.18
CA LEU A 38 4.66 -0.24 4.34
C LEU A 38 4.28 -1.28 5.39
N CYS A 39 3.71 -2.41 4.98
CA CYS A 39 3.35 -3.50 5.87
C CYS A 39 4.58 -4.13 6.54
N LEU A 40 5.67 -4.36 5.80
CA LEU A 40 6.90 -4.93 6.35
C LEU A 40 7.52 -4.00 7.39
N LYS A 41 7.61 -2.69 7.11
CA LYS A 41 8.06 -1.70 8.10
C LYS A 41 7.18 -1.69 9.35
N GLY A 42 5.86 -1.79 9.17
CA GLY A 42 4.94 -1.86 10.31
C GLY A 42 5.12 -3.12 11.15
N VAL A 43 5.41 -4.26 10.51
CA VAL A 43 5.76 -5.51 11.20
C VAL A 43 7.05 -5.37 11.99
N GLU A 44 8.07 -4.72 11.42
CA GLU A 44 9.35 -4.47 12.11
C GLU A 44 9.15 -3.57 13.33
N SER A 45 8.41 -2.46 13.18
CA SER A 45 8.06 -1.56 14.29
C SER A 45 7.32 -2.29 15.41
N ALA A 46 6.30 -3.07 15.07
CA ALA A 46 5.54 -3.85 16.05
C ALA A 46 6.42 -4.88 16.78
N LYS A 47 7.33 -5.54 16.05
CA LYS A 47 8.30 -6.48 16.64
C LYS A 47 9.28 -5.80 17.57
N ALA A 48 9.81 -4.63 17.20
CA ALA A 48 10.73 -3.85 18.03
C ALA A 48 10.08 -3.45 19.38
N ASP A 49 8.78 -3.19 19.35
CA ASP A 49 7.97 -2.91 20.55
C ASP A 49 7.55 -4.17 21.33
N GLY A 50 7.97 -5.38 20.92
CA GLY A 50 7.58 -6.65 21.55
C GLY A 50 6.13 -7.07 21.32
N ARG A 51 5.43 -6.48 20.33
CA ARG A 51 4.03 -6.76 20.00
C ARG A 51 3.90 -7.81 18.90
N LYS A 52 2.79 -8.55 18.92
CA LYS A 52 2.39 -9.47 17.83
C LYS A 52 1.33 -8.88 16.89
N THR A 53 0.89 -7.65 17.17
CA THR A 53 -0.16 -6.96 16.43
C THR A 53 0.41 -5.66 15.87
N VAL A 54 0.36 -5.52 14.54
CA VAL A 54 0.63 -4.24 13.85
C VAL A 54 -0.55 -3.30 14.13
N MET A 55 -0.23 -2.09 14.57
CA MET A 55 -1.20 -1.05 14.92
C MET A 55 -1.09 0.11 13.93
N ALA A 56 -2.09 1.00 13.89
CA ALA A 56 -2.09 2.14 12.98
C ALA A 56 -0.81 3.00 13.05
N ARG A 57 -0.26 3.17 14.26
CA ARG A 57 0.99 3.92 14.51
C ARG A 57 2.23 3.30 13.86
N ASP A 58 2.18 2.02 13.50
CA ASP A 58 3.30 1.32 12.86
C ASP A 58 3.35 1.58 11.34
N ILE A 59 2.26 2.10 10.76
CA ILE A 59 2.16 2.40 9.34
C ILE A 59 2.35 3.90 9.16
N VAL A 60 3.58 4.30 8.79
CA VAL A 60 3.92 5.70 8.52
C VAL A 60 3.76 5.97 7.03
N ILE A 61 2.83 6.87 6.70
CA ILE A 61 2.56 7.34 5.34
C ILE A 61 2.95 8.81 5.13
N ASP A 62 3.56 9.43 6.14
CA ASP A 62 4.01 10.81 6.06
C ASP A 62 5.09 10.92 4.97
N HIS A 63 4.99 11.96 4.12
CA HIS A 63 5.83 12.21 2.94
C HIS A 63 5.52 11.45 1.65
N LEU A 64 4.29 10.91 1.49
CA LEU A 64 3.76 10.53 0.16
C LEU A 64 3.55 11.73 -0.76
#